data_AF-A0A538U7N3-F1
#
_entry.id   AF-A0A538U7N3-F1
#
_cell.length_a   1.000
_cell.length_b   1.000
_cell.length_c   1.000
_cell.angle_alpha   90.00
_cell.angle_beta   90.00
_cell.angle_gamma   90.00
#
_symmetry.space_group_name_H-M   'P 1'
#
loop_
_entity.id
_entity.type
_entity.pdbx_description
1 polymer ?
#
loop_
_entity_poly.entity_id
_entity_poly.type
_entity_poly.pdbx_seq_one_letter_code
_entity_poly.pdbx_strand_id
1 'polypeptide(L)' 'MPLCVYLCYTAGCNTKVERWMATAAEGEAAGIECPRCGVPMQVAWLGQQTPTPNLKDAPIPSKKSER' A
#
# COMPACT_ATOMS: atom_id res chain seq x y z
N MET A 1 -6.77 5.28 -5.68
CA MET A 1 -5.91 4.33 -6.42
C MET A 1 -5.33 3.34 -5.41
N PRO A 2 -5.41 2.02 -5.59
CA PRO A 2 -4.82 1.08 -4.64
C PRO A 2 -3.29 0.99 -4.72
N LEU A 3 -2.65 0.85 -3.56
CA LEU A 3 -1.22 0.55 -3.42
C LEU A 3 -1.04 -0.96 -3.37
N CYS A 4 -0.36 -1.54 -4.35
CA CYS A 4 -0.04 -2.95 -4.40
C CYS A 4 1.39 -3.16 -3.90
N VAL A 5 1.56 -4.01 -2.89
CA VAL A 5 2.86 -4.36 -2.32
C VAL A 5 3.19 -5.79 -2.70
N TYR A 6 4.32 -5.96 -3.38
CA TYR A 6 4.84 -7.25 -3.82
C TYR A 6 6.02 -7.64 -2.94
N LEU A 7 6.06 -8.89 -2.52
CA LEU A 7 7.18 -9.45 -1.76
C LEU A 7 7.81 -10.61 -2.51
N CYS A 8 9.14 -10.64 -2.50
CA CYS A 8 9.92 -11.76 -3.00
C CYS A 8 10.25 -12.70 -1.84
N TYR A 9 9.64 -13.88 -1.85
CA TYR A 9 9.84 -14.92 -0.83
C TYR A 9 11.02 -15.86 -1.12
N THR A 10 11.81 -15.59 -2.17
CA THR A 10 13.06 -16.32 -2.39
C THR A 10 13.99 -16.13 -1.20
N ALA A 11 14.47 -17.24 -0.63
CA ALA A 11 15.34 -17.23 0.55
C ALA A 11 16.56 -16.31 0.32
N GLY A 12 16.78 -15.37 1.25
CA GLY A 12 17.86 -14.38 1.17
C GLY A 12 17.61 -13.17 0.27
N CYS A 13 16.52 -13.12 -0.50
CA CYS A 13 16.20 -11.98 -1.35
C CYS A 13 15.49 -10.85 -0.58
N ASN A 14 14.37 -11.18 0.09
CA ASN A 14 13.53 -10.27 0.89
C ASN A 14 13.21 -8.93 0.21
N THR A 15 13.14 -8.90 -1.13
CA THR A 15 12.87 -7.67 -1.88
C THR A 15 11.40 -7.30 -1.79
N LYS A 16 11.13 -6.00 -1.60
CA LYS A 16 9.79 -5.40 -1.59
C LYS A 16 9.67 -4.43 -2.75
N VAL A 17 8.57 -4.49 -3.47
CA VAL A 17 8.21 -3.52 -4.52
C VAL A 17 6.83 -2.97 -4.20
N GLU A 18 6.67 -1.65 -4.32
CA GLU A 18 5.41 -0.96 -4.10
C GLU A 18 4.99 -0.27 -5.39
N ARG A 19 3.74 -0.48 -5.81
CA ARG A 19 3.22 0.10 -7.06
C ARG A 19 1.77 0.54 -6.89
N TRP A 20 1.49 1.78 -7.26
CA TRP A 20 0.12 2.25 -7.38
C TRP A 20 -0.47 1.74 -8.69
N MET A 21 -1.62 1.08 -8.61
CA MET A 21 -2.34 0.50 -9.75
C MET A 21 -3.72 1.10 -9.81
N ALA A 22 -4.34 1.17 -11.01
CA ALA A 22 -5.67 1.75 -11.13
C ALA A 22 -6.72 0.91 -10.38
N THR A 23 -6.58 -0.42 -10.41
CA THR A 23 -7.43 -1.36 -9.65
C THR A 23 -6.63 -2.42 -8.90
N ALA A 24 -7.28 -3.07 -7.92
CA ALA A 24 -6.72 -4.18 -7.16
C ALA A 24 -6.47 -5.43 -8.03
N ALA A 25 -7.42 -5.74 -8.92
CA ALA A 25 -7.35 -6.89 -9.82
C ALA A 25 -6.16 -6.78 -10.79
N GLU A 26 -5.88 -5.58 -11.31
CA GLU A 26 -4.68 -5.35 -12.13
C GLU A 26 -3.40 -5.55 -11.32
N GLY A 27 -3.41 -5.18 -10.03
CA GLY A 27 -2.29 -5.43 -9.12
C GLY A 27 -1.98 -6.90 -8.97
N GLU A 28 -3.00 -7.72 -8.75
CA GLU A 28 -2.86 -9.19 -8.64
C GLU A 28 -2.40 -9.83 -9.95
N ALA A 29 -2.90 -9.34 -11.09
CA ALA A 29 -2.55 -9.87 -12.41
C ALA A 29 -1.21 -9.35 -12.97
N ALA A 30 -0.57 -8.37 -12.33
CA ALA A 30 0.60 -7.68 -12.88
C ALA A 30 1.86 -8.57 -13.03
N GLY A 31 1.93 -9.71 -12.34
CA GLY A 31 3.02 -10.68 -12.49
C GLY A 31 4.42 -10.07 -12.34
N ILE A 32 4.62 -9.18 -11.36
CA ILE A 32 5.87 -8.41 -11.22
C ILE A 32 7.05 -9.33 -10.92
N GLU A 33 8.11 -9.24 -11.71
CA GLU A 33 9.37 -9.95 -11.48
C GLU A 33 10.24 -9.23 -10.43
N CYS A 34 10.93 -10.01 -9.61
CA CYS A 34 11.85 -9.46 -8.63
C CYS A 34 13.08 -8.84 -9.32
N PRO A 35 13.40 -7.56 -9.09
CA PRO A 35 14.55 -6.92 -9.73
C PRO A 35 15.90 -7.48 -9.27
N ARG A 36 15.93 -8.27 -8.20
CA ARG A 36 17.15 -8.87 -7.65
C ARG A 36 17.42 -10.29 -8.15
N CYS A 37 16.38 -11.13 -8.27
CA CYS A 37 16.54 -12.55 -8.61
C CYS A 37 15.71 -13.01 -9.82
N GLY A 38 14.88 -12.14 -10.41
CA GLY A 38 14.04 -12.45 -11.57
C GLY A 38 12.82 -13.34 -11.29
N VAL A 39 12.65 -13.84 -10.06
CA VAL A 39 11.51 -14.69 -9.69
C VAL A 39 10.22 -13.85 -9.64
N PRO A 40 9.07 -14.36 -10.14
CA PRO A 40 7.79 -13.68 -10.01
C PRO A 40 7.44 -13.47 -8.53
N MET A 41 7.17 -12.21 -8.19
CA MET A 41 6.78 -11.79 -6.85
C MET A 41 5.29 -12.01 -6.66
N GLN A 42 4.90 -12.24 -5.41
CA GLN A 42 3.50 -12.34 -5.03
C GLN A 42 3.02 -11.01 -4.43
N VAL A 43 1.79 -10.63 -4.73
CA VAL A 43 1.12 -9.54 -4.02
C VAL A 43 0.90 -9.98 -2.59
N ALA A 44 1.53 -9.27 -1.66
CA ALA A 44 1.36 -9.50 -0.23
C ALA A 44 0.27 -8.61 0.36
N TRP A 45 0.02 -7.43 -0.22
CA TRP A 45 -0.97 -6.50 0.28
C TRP A 45 -1.51 -5.55 -0.79
N LEU A 46 -2.81 -5.25 -0.68
CA LEU A 46 -3.53 -4.30 -1.50
C LEU A 46 -4.11 -3.21 -0.58
N GLY A 47 -3.44 -2.07 -0.52
CA GLY A 47 -3.89 -0.92 0.23
C GLY A 47 -4.88 -0.09 -0.55
N GLN A 48 -5.98 0.32 0.07
CA GLN A 48 -6.82 1.39 -0.48
C GLN A 48 -6.42 2.72 0.13
N GLN A 49 -6.12 3.71 -0.70
CA GLN A 49 -5.97 5.07 -0.23
C GLN A 49 -7.35 5.60 0.16
N THR A 50 -7.56 5.85 1.44
CA THR A 50 -8.72 6.61 1.91
C THR A 50 -8.49 8.09 1.60
N PRO A 51 -9.52 8.82 1.11
CA PRO A 51 -9.43 10.27 0.99
C PRO A 51 -9.08 10.87 2.35
N THR A 52 -8.01 11.65 2.42
CA THR A 52 -7.70 12.39 3.64
C THR A 52 -8.83 13.39 3.87
N PRO A 53 -9.53 13.35 5.02
CA PRO A 53 -10.52 14.37 5.34
C PRO A 53 -9.84 15.73 5.33
N ASN A 54 -10.50 16.73 4.78
CA ASN A 54 -9.97 18.09 4.80
C ASN A 54 -9.94 18.57 6.27
N LEU A 55 -8.75 18.93 6.76
CA LEU A 55 -8.55 19.36 8.14
C LEU A 55 -9.39 20.59 8.52
N LYS A 56 -9.83 21.37 7.54
CA LYS A 56 -10.74 22.52 7.75
C LYS A 56 -12.15 22.09 8.18
N ASP A 57 -12.57 20.89 7.77
CA ASP A 57 -13.87 20.31 8.10
C ASP A 57 -13.79 19.45 9.38
N ALA A 58 -12.59 19.31 9.96
CA ALA A 58 -12.41 18.58 11.21
C ALA A 58 -13.01 19.38 12.36
N PRO A 59 -13.91 18.80 13.18
CA PRO A 59 -14.43 19.49 14.35
C PRO A 59 -13.27 19.81 15.29
N ILE A 60 -13.06 21.10 15.57
CA ILE A 60 -12.06 21.56 16.54
C ILE A 60 -12.46 20.95 17.89
N PRO A 61 -11.64 20.10 18.52
CA PRO A 61 -11.95 19.59 19.84
C PRO A 61 -11.92 20.77 20.81
N SER A 62 -13.09 21.24 21.23
CA SER A 62 -13.25 22.23 22.27
C SER A 62 -12.66 21.64 23.55
N LYS A 63 -11.48 22.12 23.93
CA LYS A 63 -10.82 21.79 25.19
C LYS A 63 -11.82 22.06 26.32
N LYS A 64 -12.41 21.02 26.91
CA LYS A 64 -12.99 21.13 28.25
C LYS A 64 -11.83 21.29 29.21
N SER A 65 -11.63 22.54 29.64
CA SER A 65 -10.86 22.90 30.82
C SER A 65 -11.59 22.31 32.02
N GLU A 66 -11.16 21.15 32.49
CA GLU A 66 -11.61 20.57 33.75
C GLU A 66 -10.60 20.98 34.82
N ARG A 67 -11.03 21.84 35.74
CA ARG A 67 -10.35 22.15 37.00
C ARG A 67 -11.40 22.25 38.09
#